data_AF-A0A485A8G7-F1
#
_entry.id   AF-A0A485A8G7-F1
#
_cell.length_a   1.000
_cell.length_b   1.000
_cell.length_c   1.000
_cell.angle_alpha   90.00
_cell.angle_beta   90.00
_cell.angle_gamma   90.00
#
_symmetry.space_group_name_H-M   'P 1'
#
loop_
_entity.id
_entity.type
_entity.pdbx_description
1 polymer ?
#
loop_
_entity_poly.entity_id
_entity_poly.type
_entity_poly.pdbx_seq_one_letter_code
_entity_poly.pdbx_strand_id
1 'polypeptide(L)'
;MRIALDDFGTGSSNLQWLTEVFYDEIKLDKFFVNGLKNEYKRAILTSLLDVVCRLNKQIVFEGVESKIDFEFVKSFDEDALIQGWYFYKSMPIEKLTALLLPRHSLSSGGKRAALAFARGPSSDSGMRRFPGNIQRKLTAVAGYSAGLVTTSV
;
A
#
# COMPACT_ATOMS: atom_id res chain seq x y z
N MET A 1 -0.58 -18.57 4.46
CA MET A 1 -1.57 -17.69 5.11
C MET A 1 -0.79 -16.65 5.91
N ARG A 2 -1.15 -15.36 5.82
CA ARG A 2 -0.51 -14.28 6.59
C ARG A 2 -1.53 -13.62 7.53
N ILE A 3 -1.10 -13.20 8.71
CA ILE A 3 -1.93 -12.55 9.72
C ILE A 3 -1.48 -11.09 9.88
N ALA A 4 -2.42 -10.16 9.80
CA ALA A 4 -2.16 -8.74 10.00
C ALA A 4 -2.73 -8.24 11.34
N LEU A 5 -1.98 -7.40 12.03
CA LEU A 5 -2.47 -6.57 13.13
C LEU A 5 -3.01 -5.26 12.54
N ASP A 6 -4.34 -5.15 12.46
CA ASP A 6 -5.00 -4.01 11.82
C ASP A 6 -5.26 -2.84 12.79
N ASP A 7 -5.48 -1.65 12.23
CA ASP A 7 -5.88 -0.42 12.93
C ASP A 7 -4.96 0.03 14.08
N PHE A 8 -3.67 -0.33 14.03
CA PHE A 8 -2.69 0.08 15.04
C PHE A 8 -2.43 1.58 14.92
N GLY A 9 -2.72 2.32 15.99
CA GLY A 9 -2.72 3.79 16.03
C GLY A 9 -4.10 4.42 16.13
N THR A 10 -5.18 3.64 16.08
CA THR A 10 -6.54 4.13 16.32
C THR A 10 -6.93 4.00 17.80
N GLY A 11 -7.59 5.02 18.35
CA GLY A 11 -8.14 5.01 19.71
C GLY A 11 -7.14 4.56 20.79
N SER A 12 -7.40 3.39 21.39
CA SER A 12 -6.52 2.74 22.37
C SER A 12 -5.86 1.51 21.76
N SER A 13 -4.75 1.71 21.05
CA SER A 13 -3.93 0.58 20.57
C SER A 13 -3.13 -0.02 21.72
N ASN A 14 -3.28 -1.33 21.94
CA ASN A 14 -2.56 -2.00 23.00
C ASN A 14 -1.17 -2.45 22.53
N LEU A 15 -0.12 -1.83 23.06
CA LEU A 15 1.28 -2.22 22.77
C LEU A 15 1.56 -3.69 23.12
N GLN A 16 0.81 -4.27 24.07
CA GLN A 16 0.89 -5.67 24.44
C GLN A 16 0.63 -6.62 23.25
N TRP A 17 -0.17 -6.20 22.28
CA TRP A 17 -0.44 -7.02 21.08
C TRP A 17 0.80 -7.22 20.21
N LEU A 18 1.76 -6.29 20.26
CA LEU A 18 3.03 -6.42 19.52
C LEU A 18 3.85 -7.63 19.99
N THR A 19 3.63 -8.08 21.24
CA THR A 19 4.42 -9.13 21.89
C THR A 19 3.64 -10.42 22.13
N GLU A 20 2.30 -10.36 22.25
CA GLU A 20 1.49 -11.52 22.64
C GLU A 20 0.73 -12.19 21.49
N VAL A 21 0.61 -11.51 20.35
CA VAL A 21 -0.10 -12.04 19.18
C VAL A 21 0.90 -12.52 18.14
N PHE A 22 0.59 -13.65 17.49
CA PHE A 22 1.32 -14.09 16.31
C PHE A 22 0.78 -13.35 15.06
N TYR A 23 1.59 -12.45 14.52
CA TYR A 23 1.29 -11.72 13.28
C TYR A 23 2.52 -11.66 12.36
N ASP A 24 2.26 -11.49 11.07
CA ASP A 24 3.25 -11.33 10.00
C ASP A 24 3.40 -9.87 9.57
N GLU A 25 2.33 -9.10 9.72
CA GLU A 25 2.19 -7.72 9.23
C GLU A 25 1.51 -6.83 10.27
N ILE A 26 1.88 -5.55 10.31
CA ILE A 26 1.24 -4.52 11.12
C ILE A 26 0.83 -3.34 10.24
N LYS A 27 -0.43 -2.91 10.39
CA LYS A 27 -1.01 -1.78 9.67
C LYS A 27 -1.04 -0.57 10.61
N LEU A 28 -0.23 0.43 10.29
CA LEU A 28 -0.09 1.68 11.03
C LEU A 28 -1.07 2.70 10.46
N ASP A 29 -2.08 3.07 11.23
CA ASP A 29 -3.12 4.01 10.83
C ASP A 29 -2.56 5.41 10.54
N LYS A 30 -3.37 6.23 9.85
CA LYS A 30 -3.06 7.61 9.47
C LYS A 30 -2.57 8.50 10.63
N PHE A 31 -2.87 8.13 11.87
CA PHE A 31 -2.34 8.78 13.07
C PHE A 31 -0.81 8.93 13.05
N PHE A 32 -0.10 7.93 12.52
CA PHE A 32 1.36 7.87 12.43
C PHE A 32 1.95 8.82 11.37
N VAL A 33 1.19 9.13 10.31
CA VAL A 33 1.67 9.98 9.21
C VAL A 33 1.18 11.43 9.32
N ASN A 34 -0.01 11.66 9.89
CA ASN A 34 -0.60 13.01 10.00
C ASN A 34 -0.09 13.82 11.20
N GLY A 35 0.68 13.21 12.10
CA GLY A 35 1.08 13.81 13.38
C GLY A 35 2.29 14.73 13.36
N LEU A 36 2.91 14.93 12.21
CA LEU A 36 4.30 15.37 12.14
C LEU A 36 4.51 16.86 12.40
N LYS A 37 3.47 17.70 12.42
CA LYS A 37 3.64 19.14 12.70
C LYS A 37 3.87 19.45 14.18
N ASN A 38 3.41 18.59 15.09
CA ASN A 38 3.59 18.76 16.53
C ASN A 38 4.87 18.02 16.97
N GLU A 39 5.80 18.72 17.62
CA GLU A 39 7.12 18.17 17.98
C GLU A 39 7.04 17.02 18.99
N TYR A 40 6.20 17.14 20.03
CA TYR A 40 5.98 16.07 21.00
C TYR A 40 5.40 14.82 20.34
N LYS A 41 4.38 15.00 19.50
CA LYS A 41 3.77 13.90 18.76
C LYS A 41 4.78 13.24 17.82
N ARG A 42 5.57 14.03 17.11
CA ARG A 42 6.64 13.54 16.23
C ARG A 42 7.66 12.70 17.01
N ALA A 43 8.15 13.19 18.15
CA ALA A 43 9.14 12.46 18.96
C ALA A 43 8.61 11.10 19.46
N ILE A 44 7.35 11.05 19.91
CA ILE A 44 6.70 9.81 20.36
C ILE A 44 6.53 8.84 19.18
N LEU A 45 5.99 9.32 18.06
CA LEU A 45 5.77 8.50 16.87
C LEU A 45 7.07 7.95 16.30
N THR A 46 8.12 8.78 16.20
CA THR A 46 9.45 8.35 15.75
C THR A 46 10.00 7.23 16.63
N SER A 47 9.88 7.36 17.96
CA SER A 47 10.33 6.32 18.90
C SER A 47 9.54 5.02 18.73
N LEU A 48 8.22 5.13 18.56
CA LEU A 48 7.37 3.95 18.35
C LEU A 48 7.64 3.26 17.01
N LEU A 49 7.86 4.04 15.94
CA LEU A 49 8.25 3.51 14.64
C LEU A 49 9.59 2.77 14.71
N ASP A 50 10.58 3.32 15.41
CA ASP A 50 11.87 2.65 15.63
C ASP A 50 11.70 1.29 16.34
N VAL A 51 10.81 1.21 17.33
CA VAL A 51 10.45 -0.07 17.97
C VAL A 51 9.81 -1.03 16.96
N VAL A 52 8.79 -0.58 16.22
CA VAL A 52 8.02 -1.43 15.29
C VAL A 52 8.90 -1.94 14.14
N CYS A 53 9.76 -1.10 13.57
CA CYS A 53 10.71 -1.50 12.52
C CYS A 53 11.68 -2.60 12.97
N ARG A 54 12.02 -2.65 14.26
CA ARG A 54 12.91 -3.68 14.83
C ARG A 54 12.22 -5.01 15.08
N LEU A 55 10.89 -5.07 15.03
CA LEU A 55 10.13 -6.32 15.22
C LEU A 55 10.29 -7.29 14.03
N ASN A 56 10.92 -6.83 12.94
CA ASN A 56 11.19 -7.63 11.74
C ASN A 56 9.91 -8.20 11.12
N LYS A 57 8.86 -7.37 11.11
CA LYS A 57 7.53 -7.66 10.55
C LYS A 57 7.28 -6.75 9.35
N GLN A 58 6.39 -7.17 8.44
CA GLN A 58 6.00 -6.30 7.33
C GLN A 58 5.19 -5.12 7.89
N ILE A 59 5.58 -3.89 7.56
CA ILE A 59 4.83 -2.70 7.93
C ILE A 59 4.00 -2.23 6.73
N VAL A 60 2.76 -1.83 7.00
CA VAL A 60 1.90 -1.08 6.07
C VAL A 60 1.52 0.25 6.71
N PHE A 61 1.89 1.35 6.08
CA PHE A 61 1.39 2.67 6.48
C PHE A 61 0.09 2.99 5.75
N GLU A 62 -0.97 3.29 6.50
CA GLU A 62 -2.28 3.64 5.97
C GLU A 62 -2.56 5.14 6.03
N GLY A 63 -3.44 5.60 5.14
CA GLY A 63 -3.87 6.99 5.09
C GLY A 63 -2.77 7.96 4.66
N VAL A 64 -1.83 7.52 3.81
CA VAL A 64 -0.87 8.41 3.16
C VAL A 64 -1.56 9.21 2.05
N GLU A 65 -1.66 10.52 2.23
CA GLU A 65 -2.46 11.39 1.34
C GLU A 65 -1.61 12.38 0.55
N SER A 66 -0.41 12.74 1.05
CA SER A 66 0.48 13.70 0.41
C SER A 66 1.85 13.14 0.05
N LYS A 67 2.56 13.85 -0.82
CA LYS A 67 3.96 13.53 -1.17
C LYS A 67 4.87 13.57 0.06
N ILE A 68 4.62 14.51 0.98
CA ILE A 68 5.39 14.67 2.21
C ILE A 68 5.23 13.44 3.10
N ASP A 69 4.00 12.93 3.24
CA ASP A 69 3.72 11.72 4.02
C ASP A 69 4.43 10.50 3.42
N PHE A 70 4.39 10.37 2.09
CA PHE A 70 5.07 9.30 1.37
C PHE A 70 6.60 9.35 1.57
N GLU A 71 7.22 10.52 1.43
CA GLU A 71 8.66 10.71 1.64
C GLU A 71 9.05 10.46 3.09
N PHE A 72 8.23 10.90 4.04
CA PHE A 72 8.43 10.60 5.46
C PHE A 72 8.43 9.10 5.71
N VAL A 73 7.40 8.38 5.28
CA VAL A 73 7.32 6.92 5.46
C VAL A 73 8.53 6.21 4.84
N LYS A 74 8.92 6.60 3.63
CA LYS A 74 10.09 6.01 2.96
C LYS A 74 11.42 6.32 3.63
N SER A 75 11.51 7.40 4.41
CA SER A 75 12.70 7.69 5.21
C SER A 75 12.85 6.79 6.44
N PHE A 76 11.75 6.19 6.92
CA PHE A 76 11.77 5.28 8.07
C PHE A 76 12.00 3.82 7.66
N ASP A 77 11.34 3.39 6.60
CA ASP A 77 11.45 2.04 6.08
C ASP A 77 11.23 2.06 4.56
N GLU A 78 12.30 1.76 3.82
CA GLU A 78 12.28 1.73 2.36
C GLU A 78 11.40 0.57 1.83
N ASP A 79 11.29 -0.53 2.58
CA ASP A 79 10.54 -1.74 2.23
C ASP A 79 9.08 -1.72 2.72
N ALA A 80 8.70 -0.70 3.49
CA ALA A 80 7.33 -0.52 3.95
C ALA A 80 6.34 -0.44 2.78
N LEU A 81 5.21 -1.13 2.95
CA LEU A 81 4.05 -1.00 2.09
C LEU A 81 3.29 0.26 2.47
N ILE A 82 2.62 0.86 1.49
CA ILE A 82 1.96 2.14 1.67
C ILE A 82 0.57 2.09 1.02
N GLN A 83 -0.43 2.51 1.77
CA GLN A 83 -1.81 2.62 1.35
C GLN A 83 -2.32 4.04 1.63
N GLY A 84 -3.01 4.63 0.66
CA GLY A 84 -3.68 5.90 0.87
C GLY A 84 -4.00 6.64 -0.42
N TRP A 85 -4.70 7.77 -0.27
CA TRP A 85 -5.20 8.57 -1.39
C TRP A 85 -4.10 9.22 -2.22
N TYR A 86 -2.86 9.26 -1.72
CA TYR A 86 -1.70 9.63 -2.51
C TYR A 86 -1.56 8.80 -3.79
N PHE A 87 -1.96 7.51 -3.74
CA PHE A 87 -1.99 6.64 -4.91
C PHE A 87 -3.37 6.62 -5.56
N TYR A 88 -4.36 6.08 -4.85
CA TYR A 88 -5.72 5.94 -5.33
C TYR A 88 -6.71 6.05 -4.17
N LYS A 89 -7.85 6.70 -4.40
CA LYS A 89 -9.00 6.64 -3.49
C LYS A 89 -9.65 5.27 -3.57
N SER A 90 -10.36 4.89 -2.50
CA SER A 90 -11.26 3.73 -2.51
C SER A 90 -12.17 3.79 -3.74
N MET A 91 -12.30 2.67 -4.42
CA MET A 91 -12.99 2.61 -5.70
C MET A 91 -13.81 1.33 -5.85
N PRO A 92 -14.86 1.34 -6.69
CA PRO A 92 -15.59 0.12 -7.05
C PRO A 92 -14.67 -0.93 -7.67
N ILE A 93 -15.05 -2.20 -7.51
CA ILE A 93 -14.25 -3.34 -7.96
C ILE A 93 -13.98 -3.28 -9.46
N GLU A 94 -14.90 -2.78 -10.27
CA GLU A 94 -14.76 -2.69 -11.72
C GLU A 94 -13.62 -1.74 -12.12
N LYS A 95 -13.47 -0.63 -11.39
CA LYS A 95 -12.36 0.30 -11.59
C LYS A 95 -11.04 -0.31 -11.18
N LEU A 96 -11.02 -1.05 -10.06
CA LEU A 96 -9.83 -1.75 -9.61
C LEU A 96 -9.40 -2.82 -10.62
N THR A 97 -10.33 -3.64 -11.11
CA THR A 97 -10.07 -4.66 -12.14
C THR A 97 -9.49 -4.03 -13.41
N ALA A 98 -10.05 -2.91 -13.87
CA ALA A 98 -9.53 -2.20 -15.04
C ALA A 98 -8.11 -1.64 -14.82
N LEU A 99 -7.72 -1.32 -13.59
CA LEU A 99 -6.37 -0.87 -13.24
C LEU A 99 -5.36 -2.02 -13.16
N LEU A 100 -5.79 -3.18 -12.66
CA LEU A 100 -4.92 -4.33 -12.39
C LEU A 100 -4.72 -5.25 -13.60
N LEU A 101 -5.71 -5.33 -14.50
CA LEU A 101 -5.58 -6.19 -15.67
C LEU A 101 -4.57 -5.57 -16.67
N PRO A 102 -3.61 -6.37 -17.18
CA PRO A 102 -2.74 -5.93 -18.25
C PRO A 102 -3.59 -5.45 -19.42
N ARG A 103 -3.21 -4.33 -20.04
CA ARG A 103 -3.68 -4.04 -21.40
C ARG A 103 -3.05 -5.08 -22.30
N HIS A 104 -3.68 -6.25 -22.43
CA HIS A 104 -3.43 -7.10 -23.58
C HIS A 104 -3.69 -6.20 -24.79
N SER A 105 -2.63 -5.95 -25.56
CA SER A 105 -2.67 -5.25 -26.82
C SER A 105 -3.71 -5.94 -27.70
N LEU A 106 -4.92 -5.40 -27.75
CA LEU A 106 -5.90 -5.73 -28.76
C LEU A 106 -5.37 -5.16 -30.08
N SER A 107 -4.52 -5.94 -30.74
CA SER A 107 -4.32 -5.78 -32.17
C SER A 107 -5.59 -6.23 -32.88
N SER A 108 -6.02 -5.38 -33.82
CA SER A 108 -6.91 -5.70 -34.94
C SER A 108 -8.41 -5.47 -34.73
N GLY A 109 -8.83 -4.25 -35.10
CA GLY A 109 -10.00 -4.05 -35.97
C GLY A 109 -11.39 -4.12 -35.33
N GLY A 110 -11.85 -3.04 -34.68
CA GLY A 110 -13.27 -2.90 -34.35
C GLY A 110 -13.55 -1.78 -33.37
N LYS A 111 -14.11 -0.68 -33.89
CA LYS A 111 -14.75 0.48 -33.22
C LYS A 111 -14.38 0.75 -31.74
N ARG A 112 -13.57 1.81 -31.58
CA ARG A 112 -13.14 2.43 -30.31
C ARG A 112 -14.34 2.77 -29.42
N ALA A 113 -14.57 2.02 -28.35
CA ALA A 113 -15.21 2.58 -27.16
C ALA A 113 -14.15 3.40 -26.43
N ALA A 114 -14.16 4.71 -26.63
CA ALA A 114 -13.36 5.61 -25.81
C ALA A 114 -13.84 5.45 -24.36
N LEU A 115 -13.06 4.73 -23.55
CA LEU A 115 -13.27 4.73 -22.11
C LEU A 115 -12.94 6.16 -21.64
N ALA A 116 -13.98 6.98 -21.55
CA ALA A 116 -13.90 8.28 -20.93
C ALA A 116 -13.46 8.07 -19.50
N PHE A 117 -12.17 8.30 -19.23
CA PHE A 117 -11.72 8.63 -17.88
C PHE A 117 -12.52 9.85 -17.48
N ALA A 118 -13.59 9.64 -16.69
CA ALA A 118 -14.31 10.71 -16.05
C ALA A 118 -13.27 11.56 -15.33
N ARG A 119 -13.07 12.77 -15.86
CA ARG A 119 -12.23 13.80 -15.29
C ARG A 119 -12.67 13.98 -13.84
N GLY A 120 -11.87 13.48 -12.90
CA GLY A 120 -11.90 14.00 -11.53
C GLY A 120 -11.59 15.50 -11.57
N PRO A 121 -12.07 16.28 -10.59
CA PRO A 121 -12.06 17.73 -10.67
C PRO A 121 -10.64 18.24 -10.90
N SER A 122 -10.55 19.12 -11.88
CA SER A 122 -9.35 19.79 -12.34
C SER A 122 -8.77 20.71 -11.27
N SER A 123 -7.67 20.26 -10.65
CA SER A 123 -6.56 21.12 -10.26
C SER A 123 -5.36 20.24 -9.88
N ASP A 124 -4.49 20.04 -10.86
CA ASP A 124 -3.05 19.80 -10.74
C ASP A 124 -2.54 18.79 -9.69
N SER A 125 -2.37 17.53 -10.09
CA SER A 125 -1.14 16.73 -9.89
C SER A 125 -1.37 15.29 -10.36
N GLY A 126 -0.55 14.85 -11.32
CA GLY A 126 -0.76 13.66 -12.14
C GLY A 126 -0.96 12.34 -11.38
N MET A 127 -1.84 11.51 -11.93
CA MET A 127 -2.04 10.11 -11.56
C MET A 127 -0.68 9.37 -11.64
N ARG A 128 -0.04 9.12 -10.51
CA ARG A 128 1.28 8.47 -10.46
C ARG A 128 1.10 6.95 -10.57
N ARG A 129 1.86 6.34 -11.49
CA ARG A 129 1.89 4.88 -11.70
C ARG A 129 2.34 4.18 -10.42
N PHE A 130 1.92 2.93 -10.23
CA PHE A 130 2.47 2.07 -9.18
C PHE A 130 4.01 2.06 -9.28
N PRO A 131 4.74 2.23 -8.18
CA PRO A 131 6.17 1.92 -8.13
C PRO A 131 6.39 0.49 -8.63
N GLY A 132 7.40 0.26 -9.46
CA GLY A 132 7.65 -1.05 -10.12
C GLY A 132 7.76 -2.25 -9.16
N ASN A 133 8.04 -1.97 -7.89
CA ASN A 133 8.18 -2.95 -6.81
C ASN A 133 6.82 -3.49 -6.35
N ILE A 134 5.75 -2.69 -6.44
CA ILE A 134 4.37 -3.06 -6.08
C ILE A 134 3.73 -3.89 -7.21
N GLN A 135 4.09 -3.59 -8.46
CA GLN A 135 3.60 -4.32 -9.64
C GLN A 135 3.99 -5.81 -9.61
N ARG A 136 5.15 -6.15 -9.03
CA ARG A 136 5.65 -7.54 -8.94
C ARG A 136 4.93 -8.38 -7.87
N LYS A 137 4.46 -7.79 -6.77
CA LYS A 137 3.77 -8.52 -5.69
C LYS A 137 2.32 -8.89 -6.05
N LEU A 138 1.63 -8.06 -6.85
CA LEU A 138 0.25 -8.35 -7.30
C LEU A 138 0.17 -9.50 -8.31
N THR A 139 1.18 -9.68 -9.17
CA THR A 139 1.23 -10.81 -10.11
C THR A 139 1.42 -12.15 -9.40
N ALA A 140 2.01 -12.17 -8.19
CA ALA A 140 2.22 -13.38 -7.41
C ALA A 140 0.95 -13.91 -6.71
N VAL A 141 -0.07 -13.05 -6.53
CA VAL A 141 -1.34 -13.44 -5.87
C VAL A 141 -2.37 -13.98 -6.87
N ALA A 142 -2.20 -13.72 -8.17
CA ALA A 142 -3.13 -14.14 -9.23
C ALA A 142 -2.71 -15.40 -10.00
N GLY A 143 -1.76 -16.19 -9.48
CA GLY A 143 -1.22 -17.38 -10.16
C GLY A 143 -1.94 -18.69 -9.81
N TYR A 144 -3.19 -18.88 -10.26
CA TYR A 144 -3.78 -20.22 -10.35
C TYR A 144 -3.52 -20.81 -11.75
N SER A 145 -2.83 -21.96 -11.74
CA SER A 145 -2.71 -22.99 -12.79
C SER A 145 -2.22 -22.62 -14.19
N ALA A 146 -0.98 -22.98 -14.49
CA ALA A 146 -0.68 -23.89 -15.60
C ALA A 146 0.69 -24.55 -15.30
N GLY A 147 0.68 -25.88 -15.15
CA GLY A 147 1.87 -26.64 -14.81
C GLY A 147 2.91 -26.64 -15.93
N LEU A 148 4.16 -26.80 -15.53
CA LEU A 148 5.13 -27.64 -16.21
C LEU A 148 6.24 -28.01 -15.23
N VAL A 149 6.27 -29.30 -14.93
CA VAL A 149 7.41 -30.06 -14.42
C VAL A 149 8.64 -29.75 -15.26
N THR A 150 9.78 -29.43 -14.64
CA THR A 150 11.09 -30.06 -14.92
C THR A 150 12.10 -29.73 -13.82
N THR A 151 12.75 -30.79 -13.36
CA THR A 151 13.94 -30.92 -12.51
C THR A 151 15.14 -30.07 -12.94
N SER A 152 16.01 -29.67 -12.00
CA SER A 152 17.37 -30.24 -11.81
C SER A 152 18.18 -29.41 -10.79
N VAL A 153 18.70 -30.13 -9.78
CA VAL A 153 19.77 -29.83 -8.79
C VAL A 153 19.84 -28.46 -8.11
#